data_AF-A0A8K0EHE5-F1
#
_entry.id   AF-A0A8K0EHE5-F1
#
_cell.length_a   1.000
_cell.length_b   1.000
_cell.length_c   1.000
_cell.angle_alpha   90.00
_cell.angle_beta   90.00
_cell.angle_gamma   90.00
#
_symmetry.space_group_name_H-M   'P 1'
#
loop_
_entity.id
_entity.type
_entity.pdbx_description
1 polymer ?
#
loop_
_entity_poly.entity_id
_entity_poly.type
_entity_poly.pdbx_seq_one_letter_code
_entity_poly.pdbx_strand_id
1 'polypeptide(L)'
;MVIEALSTKRSALGILLMNSIYIVQIVFQLFFELYKFVRPKEDRPASWKWLLAFLVSTILAIGSFGVIVYFTADMDPNSGWKVPLAVLLLSLAWAPVMQKLQTRRWDAEEVDKESRKDPNEADDGEDEEDEEKKFQRTRPDKDARWRSGMITSFLKLLLTPAVVMWSWTAWSQINMSHPAINSFLVNIFTSFGAYVFCLFACSICIYHVGFAVPLLLSTGFAYLFAFIVPVCEVFIPEEDIADTLSYSWGIPVAVCLFLAQLIAVWSFLARSPTNVLEKDSKIFWLPGYNNIFLEQWLILSRKTRYNNKKQFKERTKIVKNACVYICSTMYHESEEEMEQLLLSLRGIANDLQDEAKRHFEAHVFFDGGCKQGQPSRWALQLLSLVDKTMKASSKENVFSDGKCEKWDTPYGLQLSWRVGTRKMPFNIHLKDNSRVRAKKRWSQVMYMSYILDYLSTYNPLGMTSGAIEDDDIKASSPKKGSLFMAPTGPHRARLNSPDDRQPYIQVDLGETKMVTGVVTQGKPGEDQWVRSYTIQYQGKDVGSISRLGTTSVKWDTYSEGVDGETTVSFK
;
A
#
# COMPACT_ATOMS: atom_id res chain seq x y z
N MET A 1 31.62 0.23 -25.76
CA MET A 1 31.37 1.68 -25.53
C MET A 1 31.31 2.09 -24.07
N VAL A 2 30.20 2.00 -23.29
CA VAL A 2 30.21 2.47 -21.87
C VAL A 2 31.22 1.68 -21.03
N ILE A 3 31.18 0.36 -21.12
CA ILE A 3 32.09 -0.53 -20.39
C ILE A 3 33.56 -0.33 -20.82
N GLU A 4 33.79 -0.28 -22.13
CA GLU A 4 35.10 -0.03 -22.74
C GLU A 4 35.70 1.34 -22.36
N ALA A 5 34.88 2.38 -22.29
CA ALA A 5 35.28 3.70 -21.85
C ALA A 5 35.53 3.81 -20.33
N LEU A 6 34.92 2.91 -19.56
CA LEU A 6 35.16 2.77 -18.12
C LEU A 6 36.38 1.89 -17.84
N SER A 7 36.84 1.08 -18.82
CA SER A 7 37.99 0.17 -18.69
C SER A 7 39.31 0.74 -19.22
N THR A 8 39.30 1.89 -19.90
CA THR A 8 40.54 2.52 -20.38
C THR A 8 41.24 3.29 -19.26
N LYS A 9 42.29 2.67 -18.69
CA LYS A 9 43.37 3.23 -17.84
C LYS A 9 43.03 4.05 -16.59
N ARG A 10 41.76 4.36 -16.26
CA ARG A 10 41.42 5.34 -15.20
C ARG A 10 40.12 5.03 -14.46
N SER A 11 40.22 4.13 -13.47
CA SER A 11 39.11 3.61 -12.66
C SER A 11 38.27 4.68 -11.94
N ALA A 12 38.90 5.73 -11.38
CA ALA A 12 38.22 6.75 -10.58
C ALA A 12 37.25 7.64 -11.40
N LEU A 13 37.66 8.09 -12.59
CA LEU A 13 36.79 8.87 -13.48
C LEU A 13 35.62 8.02 -13.99
N GLY A 14 35.85 6.72 -14.19
CA GLY A 14 34.79 5.81 -14.54
C GLY A 14 33.71 5.68 -13.46
N ILE A 15 34.10 5.52 -12.19
CA ILE A 15 33.18 5.47 -11.05
C ILE A 15 32.33 6.76 -10.97
N LEU A 16 32.92 7.93 -11.22
CA LEU A 16 32.20 9.21 -11.22
C LEU A 16 31.22 9.34 -12.40
N LEU A 17 31.61 8.87 -13.58
CA LEU A 17 30.72 8.78 -14.75
C LEU A 17 29.53 7.84 -14.50
N MET A 18 29.74 6.71 -13.83
CA MET A 18 28.67 5.79 -13.45
C MET A 18 27.62 6.45 -12.56
N ASN A 19 28.04 7.28 -11.60
CA ASN A 19 27.12 8.05 -10.74
C ASN A 19 26.31 9.12 -11.46
N SER A 20 26.76 9.54 -12.65
CA SER A 20 26.04 10.51 -13.47
C SER A 20 24.76 9.96 -14.12
N ILE A 21 24.48 8.66 -13.98
CA ILE A 21 23.24 8.02 -14.49
C ILE A 21 21.96 8.61 -13.86
N TYR A 22 22.03 9.29 -12.72
CA TYR A 22 20.84 9.91 -12.11
C TYR A 22 20.45 11.26 -12.72
N ILE A 23 21.28 11.89 -13.55
CA ILE A 23 21.10 13.28 -14.01
C ILE A 23 19.76 13.49 -14.69
N VAL A 24 19.40 12.67 -15.69
CA VAL A 24 18.14 12.84 -16.44
C VAL A 24 16.95 12.72 -15.49
N GLN A 25 17.01 11.81 -14.53
CA GLN A 25 15.94 11.63 -13.55
C GLN A 25 15.82 12.83 -12.60
N ILE A 26 16.94 13.38 -12.12
CA ILE A 26 16.95 14.56 -11.24
C ILE A 26 16.33 15.76 -11.97
N VAL A 27 16.76 16.02 -13.20
CA VAL A 27 16.24 17.10 -14.05
C VAL A 27 14.75 16.92 -14.34
N PHE A 28 14.33 15.70 -14.66
CA PHE A 28 12.93 15.40 -14.94
C PHE A 28 12.04 15.66 -13.72
N GLN A 29 12.51 15.35 -12.50
CA GLN A 29 11.77 15.64 -11.27
C GLN A 29 11.71 17.13 -10.96
N LEU A 30 12.78 17.87 -11.19
CA LEU A 30 12.75 19.33 -11.08
C LEU A 30 11.69 19.93 -12.01
N PHE A 31 11.66 19.51 -13.28
CA PHE A 31 10.64 19.95 -14.23
C PHE A 31 9.22 19.61 -13.75
N PHE A 32 9.02 18.42 -13.19
CA PHE A 32 7.72 18.01 -12.66
C PHE A 32 7.28 18.84 -11.44
N GLU A 33 8.19 19.18 -10.53
CA GLU A 33 7.88 20.05 -9.40
C GLU A 33 7.61 21.50 -9.84
N LEU A 34 8.41 22.04 -10.77
CA LEU A 34 8.16 23.36 -11.38
C LEU A 34 6.79 23.42 -12.06
N TYR A 35 6.43 22.39 -12.81
CA TYR A 35 5.12 22.30 -13.46
C TYR A 35 3.96 22.37 -12.45
N LYS A 36 4.11 21.76 -11.26
CA LYS A 36 3.07 21.86 -10.21
C LYS A 36 2.93 23.27 -9.65
N PHE A 37 4.03 24.00 -9.52
CA PHE A 37 4.01 25.39 -9.07
C PHE A 37 3.32 26.31 -10.09
N VAL A 38 3.54 26.07 -11.38
CA VAL A 38 2.91 26.85 -12.46
C VAL A 38 1.43 26.48 -12.64
N ARG A 39 1.05 25.21 -12.46
CA ARG A 39 -0.34 24.73 -12.58
C ARG A 39 -0.74 23.92 -11.34
N PRO A 40 -1.06 24.59 -10.23
CA PRO A 40 -1.56 23.91 -9.05
C PRO A 40 -2.90 23.25 -9.38
N LYS A 41 -3.05 21.99 -9.00
CA LYS A 41 -4.35 21.30 -8.95
C LYS A 41 -4.66 21.03 -7.49
N GLU A 42 -5.93 21.08 -7.13
CA GLU A 42 -6.42 20.89 -5.75
C GLU A 42 -5.94 19.55 -5.14
N ASP A 43 -5.89 18.48 -5.95
CA ASP A 43 -5.34 17.17 -5.57
C ASP A 43 -3.79 17.11 -5.46
N ARG A 44 -3.08 18.19 -5.79
CA ARG A 44 -1.62 18.22 -5.97
C ARG A 44 -0.99 19.53 -5.47
N PRO A 45 -0.92 19.76 -4.14
CA PRO A 45 -0.25 20.93 -3.62
C PRO A 45 1.24 20.87 -3.98
N ALA A 46 1.75 21.98 -4.53
CA ALA A 46 3.17 22.16 -4.75
C ALA A 46 3.87 22.33 -3.40
N SER A 47 5.03 21.69 -3.23
CA SER A 47 5.77 21.75 -1.98
C SER A 47 7.14 22.37 -2.22
N TRP A 48 7.38 23.50 -1.58
CA TRP A 48 8.61 24.26 -1.73
C TRP A 48 9.84 23.47 -1.30
N LYS A 49 9.72 22.67 -0.22
CA LYS A 49 10.80 21.81 0.29
C LYS A 49 11.34 20.89 -0.80
N TRP A 50 10.45 20.30 -1.59
CA TRP A 50 10.83 19.38 -2.64
C TRP A 50 11.36 20.07 -3.90
N LEU A 51 10.76 21.21 -4.27
CA LEU A 51 11.29 22.02 -5.37
C LEU A 51 12.73 22.43 -5.09
N LEU A 52 13.00 22.94 -3.89
CA LEU A 52 14.34 23.34 -3.47
C LEU A 52 15.32 22.15 -3.47
N ALA A 53 14.91 20.99 -2.94
CA ALA A 53 15.73 19.78 -2.93
C ALA A 53 16.15 19.36 -4.35
N PHE A 54 15.21 19.30 -5.30
CA PHE A 54 15.52 18.94 -6.68
C PHE A 54 16.27 20.04 -7.43
N LEU A 55 16.07 21.32 -7.10
CA LEU A 55 16.83 22.42 -7.67
C LEU A 55 18.31 22.33 -7.29
N VAL A 56 18.59 22.18 -5.99
CA VAL A 56 19.96 22.03 -5.47
C VAL A 56 20.63 20.78 -6.05
N SER A 57 19.92 19.63 -6.04
CA SER A 57 20.42 18.39 -6.63
C SER A 57 20.73 18.53 -8.12
N THR A 58 19.91 19.26 -8.89
CA THR A 58 20.14 19.49 -10.32
C THR A 58 21.39 20.33 -10.57
N ILE A 59 21.57 21.42 -9.81
CA ILE A 59 22.75 22.30 -9.94
C ILE A 59 24.04 21.50 -9.69
N LEU A 60 24.05 20.73 -8.60
CA LEU A 60 25.20 19.89 -8.23
C LEU A 60 25.47 18.81 -9.29
N ALA A 61 24.44 18.13 -9.79
CA ALA A 61 24.57 17.05 -10.75
C ALA A 61 25.06 17.55 -12.13
N ILE A 62 24.46 18.62 -12.66
CA ILE A 62 24.85 19.19 -13.97
C ILE A 62 26.24 19.81 -13.88
N GLY A 63 26.54 20.56 -12.83
CA GLY A 63 27.87 21.16 -12.63
C GLY A 63 28.96 20.10 -12.57
N SER A 64 28.74 19.04 -11.79
CA SER A 64 29.69 17.94 -11.67
C SER A 64 29.87 17.18 -12.99
N PHE A 65 28.77 16.91 -13.71
CA PHE A 65 28.82 16.26 -15.02
C PHE A 65 29.54 17.10 -16.06
N GLY A 66 29.32 18.42 -16.09
CA GLY A 66 30.02 19.32 -16.98
C GLY A 66 31.53 19.31 -16.77
N VAL A 67 31.97 19.28 -15.51
CA VAL A 67 33.39 19.14 -15.16
C VAL A 67 33.94 17.79 -15.63
N ILE A 68 33.21 16.70 -15.42
CA ILE A 68 33.61 15.37 -15.91
C ILE A 68 33.71 15.35 -17.44
N VAL A 69 32.71 15.90 -18.15
CA VAL A 69 32.71 15.99 -19.62
C VAL A 69 33.92 16.79 -20.11
N TYR A 70 34.19 17.93 -19.50
CA TYR A 70 35.33 18.77 -19.82
C TYR A 70 36.64 17.99 -19.72
N PHE A 71 36.87 17.31 -18.59
CA PHE A 71 38.05 16.49 -18.42
C PHE A 71 38.09 15.29 -19.39
N THR A 72 36.96 14.65 -19.70
CA THR A 72 36.96 13.57 -20.70
C THR A 72 37.29 14.05 -22.11
N ALA A 73 36.84 15.25 -22.47
CA ALA A 73 37.09 15.84 -23.78
C ALA A 73 38.51 16.40 -23.92
N ASP A 74 39.07 16.95 -22.84
CA ASP A 74 40.46 17.41 -22.77
C ASP A 74 41.45 16.23 -22.91
N MET A 75 41.11 15.09 -22.33
CA MET A 75 41.96 13.89 -22.34
C MET A 75 41.90 13.10 -23.65
N ASP A 76 40.76 13.08 -24.36
CA ASP A 76 40.64 12.48 -25.69
C ASP A 76 39.77 13.38 -26.60
N PRO A 77 40.39 14.24 -27.40
CA PRO A 77 39.67 15.19 -28.25
C PRO A 77 38.80 14.53 -29.34
N ASN A 78 39.15 13.31 -29.77
CA ASN A 78 38.48 12.64 -30.90
C ASN A 78 37.32 11.75 -30.45
N SER A 79 37.39 11.17 -29.25
CA SER A 79 36.38 10.24 -28.73
C SER A 79 35.82 10.56 -27.34
N GLY A 80 36.35 11.54 -26.63
CA GLY A 80 36.00 11.84 -25.24
C GLY A 80 34.51 12.12 -25.00
N TRP A 81 33.81 12.65 -26.00
CA TRP A 81 32.36 12.94 -25.92
C TRP A 81 31.46 11.69 -26.00
N LYS A 82 31.98 10.55 -26.50
CA LYS A 82 31.20 9.33 -26.70
C LYS A 82 30.74 8.72 -25.38
N VAL A 83 31.56 8.82 -24.34
CA VAL A 83 31.31 8.22 -23.02
C VAL A 83 30.21 8.96 -22.27
N PRO A 84 30.28 10.30 -22.12
CA PRO A 84 29.21 11.04 -21.45
C PRO A 84 27.89 10.95 -22.20
N LEU A 85 27.92 10.93 -23.55
CA LEU A 85 26.70 10.71 -24.34
C LEU A 85 26.07 9.36 -24.04
N ALA A 86 26.87 8.30 -23.97
CA ALA A 86 26.34 6.96 -23.69
C ALA A 86 25.77 6.86 -22.26
N VAL A 87 26.37 7.53 -21.27
CA VAL A 87 25.83 7.65 -19.91
C VAL A 87 24.50 8.41 -19.89
N LEU A 88 24.37 9.51 -20.66
CA LEU A 88 23.11 10.25 -20.79
C LEU A 88 22.01 9.41 -21.45
N LEU A 89 22.34 8.67 -22.51
CA LEU A 89 21.39 7.76 -23.16
C LEU A 89 20.95 6.64 -22.22
N LEU A 90 21.86 6.10 -21.42
CA LEU A 90 21.54 5.09 -20.41
C LEU A 90 20.65 5.67 -19.29
N SER A 91 20.98 6.88 -18.82
CA SER A 91 20.18 7.64 -17.84
C SER A 91 18.74 7.86 -18.33
N LEU A 92 18.58 8.20 -19.61
CA LEU A 92 17.27 8.34 -20.25
C LEU A 92 16.55 6.99 -20.36
N ALA A 93 17.23 5.93 -20.82
CA ALA A 93 16.64 4.60 -20.98
C ALA A 93 16.14 4.01 -19.66
N TRP A 94 16.85 4.28 -18.56
CA TRP A 94 16.47 3.79 -17.23
C TRP A 94 15.58 4.74 -16.46
N ALA A 95 15.20 5.89 -17.03
CA ALA A 95 14.28 6.80 -16.39
C ALA A 95 12.94 6.07 -16.07
N PRO A 96 12.40 6.20 -14.85
CA PRO A 96 11.13 5.58 -14.46
C PRO A 96 9.96 5.85 -15.41
N VAL A 97 9.97 7.00 -16.09
CA VAL A 97 8.95 7.35 -17.10
C VAL A 97 9.02 6.42 -18.30
N MET A 98 10.24 6.11 -18.77
CA MET A 98 10.46 5.18 -19.86
C MET A 98 10.09 3.76 -19.45
N GLN A 99 10.48 3.33 -18.26
CA GLN A 99 10.10 2.02 -17.73
C GLN A 99 8.57 1.88 -17.56
N LYS A 100 7.90 2.96 -17.16
CA LYS A 100 6.44 3.02 -17.12
C LYS A 100 5.84 2.88 -18.53
N LEU A 101 6.39 3.54 -19.54
CA LEU A 101 5.91 3.41 -20.92
C LEU A 101 6.08 1.97 -21.46
N GLN A 102 7.21 1.34 -21.14
CA GLN A 102 7.48 -0.07 -21.50
C GLN A 102 6.46 -1.03 -20.86
N THR A 103 5.96 -0.70 -19.67
CA THR A 103 5.00 -1.53 -18.93
C THR A 103 3.54 -1.15 -19.15
N ARG A 104 3.25 0.06 -19.69
CA ARG A 104 1.90 0.62 -19.88
C ARG A 104 1.01 -0.21 -20.81
N ARG A 105 1.58 -0.85 -21.83
CA ARG A 105 0.82 -1.73 -22.76
C ARG A 105 0.18 -2.90 -22.01
N TRP A 106 0.80 -3.34 -20.92
CA TRP A 106 0.34 -4.45 -20.09
C TRP A 106 -0.76 -4.02 -19.11
N ASP A 107 -0.60 -2.87 -18.45
CA ASP A 107 -1.60 -2.36 -17.49
C ASP A 107 -2.92 -1.95 -18.19
N ALA A 108 -2.89 -1.62 -19.49
CA ALA A 108 -4.08 -1.32 -20.29
C ALA A 108 -4.87 -2.59 -20.67
N GLU A 109 -4.19 -3.69 -21.02
CA GLU A 109 -4.83 -5.00 -21.20
C GLU A 109 -5.40 -5.57 -19.90
N GLU A 110 -4.78 -5.27 -18.76
CA GLU A 110 -5.27 -5.66 -17.42
C GLU A 110 -6.63 -5.02 -17.13
N VAL A 111 -6.77 -3.71 -17.42
CA VAL A 111 -8.04 -2.97 -17.27
C VAL A 111 -9.09 -3.40 -18.30
N ASP A 112 -8.70 -3.68 -19.55
CA ASP A 112 -9.63 -4.14 -20.60
C ASP A 112 -10.11 -5.59 -20.39
N LYS A 113 -9.32 -6.45 -19.73
CA LYS A 113 -9.74 -7.81 -19.36
C LYS A 113 -10.61 -7.82 -18.11
N GLU A 114 -10.37 -6.92 -17.18
CA GLU A 114 -11.19 -6.77 -15.96
C GLU A 114 -12.54 -6.10 -16.28
N SER A 115 -12.60 -5.23 -17.30
CA SER A 115 -13.83 -4.61 -17.80
C SER A 115 -14.63 -5.48 -18.78
N ARG A 116 -14.01 -6.50 -19.40
CA ARG A 116 -14.69 -7.49 -20.27
C ARG A 116 -15.30 -8.68 -19.54
N LYS A 117 -15.13 -8.78 -18.21
CA LYS A 117 -15.91 -9.75 -17.43
C LYS A 117 -17.33 -9.22 -17.30
N ASP A 118 -18.22 -9.78 -18.12
CA ASP A 118 -19.65 -9.52 -18.02
C ASP A 118 -20.15 -10.03 -16.66
N PRO A 119 -20.85 -9.23 -15.84
CA PRO A 119 -21.35 -9.67 -14.52
C PRO A 119 -22.46 -10.72 -14.61
N ASN A 120 -22.97 -11.01 -15.81
CA ASN A 120 -24.16 -11.80 -16.07
C ASN A 120 -23.91 -13.16 -16.76
N GLU A 121 -22.67 -13.62 -16.89
CA GLU A 121 -22.45 -15.04 -17.17
C GLU A 121 -22.70 -15.83 -15.88
N ALA A 122 -23.97 -16.23 -15.72
CA ALA A 122 -24.38 -17.23 -14.76
C ALA A 122 -23.55 -18.51 -15.01
N ASP A 123 -22.93 -18.96 -13.94
CA ASP A 123 -22.24 -20.24 -13.82
C ASP A 123 -23.28 -21.36 -13.89
N ASP A 124 -23.71 -21.69 -15.11
CA ASP A 124 -24.56 -22.84 -15.37
C ASP A 124 -23.70 -24.11 -15.26
N GLY A 125 -23.54 -24.58 -14.02
CA GLY A 125 -23.19 -25.96 -13.66
C GLY A 125 -21.95 -26.54 -14.33
N GLU A 126 -20.76 -26.04 -13.98
CA GLU A 126 -19.50 -26.72 -14.28
C GLU A 126 -18.88 -27.30 -12.98
N ASP A 127 -18.42 -28.55 -13.08
CA ASP A 127 -17.98 -29.41 -11.99
C ASP A 127 -16.93 -28.75 -11.06
N GLU A 128 -16.99 -29.04 -9.75
CA GLU A 128 -16.11 -28.48 -8.70
C GLU A 128 -14.60 -28.64 -8.97
N GLU A 129 -14.18 -29.56 -9.85
CA GLU A 129 -12.78 -29.71 -10.28
C GLU A 129 -12.29 -28.57 -11.20
N ASP A 130 -13.19 -27.86 -11.90
CA ASP A 130 -12.82 -26.79 -12.82
C ASP A 130 -12.79 -25.42 -12.14
N GLU A 131 -13.56 -25.21 -11.06
CA GLU A 131 -13.44 -24.06 -10.15
C GLU A 131 -12.06 -24.00 -9.47
N GLU A 132 -11.54 -25.16 -9.02
CA GLU A 132 -10.20 -25.24 -8.42
C GLU A 132 -9.10 -24.95 -9.46
N LYS A 133 -9.30 -25.35 -10.72
CA LYS A 133 -8.45 -24.98 -11.86
C LYS A 133 -8.64 -23.51 -12.28
N LYS A 134 -9.82 -22.90 -12.11
CA LYS A 134 -10.13 -21.48 -12.40
C LYS A 134 -9.49 -20.56 -11.35
N PHE A 135 -9.52 -20.96 -10.08
CA PHE A 135 -8.81 -20.27 -8.99
C PHE A 135 -7.29 -20.29 -9.22
N GLN A 136 -6.76 -21.40 -9.77
CA GLN A 136 -5.36 -21.50 -10.22
C GLN A 136 -5.07 -20.70 -11.52
N ARG A 137 -6.05 -20.54 -12.43
CA ARG A 137 -5.87 -19.85 -13.74
C ARG A 137 -5.90 -18.31 -13.68
N THR A 138 -6.18 -17.68 -12.55
CA THR A 138 -6.27 -16.19 -12.47
C THR A 138 -4.93 -15.42 -12.47
N ARG A 139 -3.76 -16.04 -12.72
CA ARG A 139 -2.48 -15.28 -12.75
C ARG A 139 -1.44 -15.72 -13.80
N PRO A 140 -1.73 -15.79 -15.11
CA PRO A 140 -0.70 -16.05 -16.13
C PRO A 140 0.25 -14.85 -16.35
N ASP A 141 -0.15 -13.66 -15.94
CA ASP A 141 0.38 -12.34 -16.31
C ASP A 141 1.31 -11.72 -15.26
N LYS A 142 1.10 -12.03 -13.97
CA LYS A 142 2.05 -11.74 -12.87
C LYS A 142 3.37 -12.49 -13.06
N ASP A 143 3.30 -13.65 -13.68
CA ASP A 143 4.42 -14.47 -14.06
C ASP A 143 5.22 -13.88 -15.22
N ALA A 144 4.58 -13.19 -16.18
CA ALA A 144 5.26 -12.67 -17.37
C ALA A 144 6.27 -11.55 -17.06
N ARG A 145 5.95 -10.64 -16.13
CA ARG A 145 6.87 -9.55 -15.71
C ARG A 145 8.09 -10.11 -14.97
N TRP A 146 7.85 -11.04 -14.05
CA TRP A 146 8.91 -11.75 -13.33
C TRP A 146 9.78 -12.60 -14.28
N ARG A 147 9.16 -13.34 -15.21
CA ARG A 147 9.87 -14.14 -16.24
C ARG A 147 10.70 -13.25 -17.17
N SER A 148 10.17 -12.12 -17.62
CA SER A 148 10.92 -11.13 -18.41
C SER A 148 12.09 -10.54 -17.61
N GLY A 149 11.87 -10.25 -16.33
CA GLY A 149 12.91 -9.87 -15.38
C GLY A 149 14.04 -10.90 -15.28
N MET A 150 13.70 -12.17 -15.12
CA MET A 150 14.65 -13.28 -15.09
C MET A 150 15.43 -13.41 -16.40
N ILE A 151 14.73 -13.41 -17.54
CA ILE A 151 15.35 -13.55 -18.86
C ILE A 151 16.31 -12.39 -19.14
N THR A 152 15.89 -11.16 -18.86
CA THR A 152 16.76 -9.99 -19.02
C THR A 152 17.95 -10.00 -18.06
N SER A 153 17.76 -10.47 -16.83
CA SER A 153 18.86 -10.62 -15.85
C SER A 153 19.85 -11.70 -16.30
N PHE A 154 19.36 -12.82 -16.83
CA PHE A 154 20.19 -13.90 -17.37
C PHE A 154 20.97 -13.45 -18.61
N LEU A 155 20.31 -12.76 -19.54
CA LEU A 155 20.97 -12.20 -20.72
C LEU A 155 22.01 -11.15 -20.34
N LYS A 156 21.74 -10.30 -19.34
CA LYS A 156 22.73 -9.35 -18.81
C LYS A 156 23.93 -10.10 -18.21
N LEU A 157 23.69 -11.14 -17.40
CA LEU A 157 24.74 -11.96 -16.80
C LEU A 157 25.67 -12.58 -17.87
N LEU A 158 25.11 -13.06 -18.99
CA LEU A 158 25.88 -13.68 -20.08
C LEU A 158 26.56 -12.65 -20.99
N LEU A 159 25.86 -11.58 -21.36
CA LEU A 159 26.34 -10.59 -22.32
C LEU A 159 27.33 -9.61 -21.71
N THR A 160 27.21 -9.30 -20.42
CA THR A 160 28.15 -8.42 -19.72
C THR A 160 29.61 -8.87 -19.86
N PRO A 161 30.00 -10.11 -19.50
CA PRO A 161 31.36 -10.58 -19.72
C PRO A 161 31.71 -10.62 -21.21
N ALA A 162 30.79 -11.02 -22.09
CA ALA A 162 31.07 -11.03 -23.53
C ALA A 162 31.40 -9.64 -24.10
N VAL A 163 30.72 -8.58 -23.64
CA VAL A 163 30.96 -7.20 -24.06
C VAL A 163 32.25 -6.63 -23.45
N VAL A 164 32.53 -6.94 -22.18
CA VAL A 164 33.82 -6.58 -21.53
C VAL A 164 34.98 -7.29 -22.26
N MET A 165 34.80 -8.55 -22.62
CA MET A 165 35.81 -9.37 -23.31
C MET A 165 35.97 -9.01 -24.79
N TRP A 166 34.96 -8.40 -25.42
CA TRP A 166 35.05 -7.92 -26.81
C TRP A 166 35.86 -6.61 -26.92
N SER A 167 35.85 -5.77 -25.88
CA SER A 167 36.63 -4.53 -25.88
C SER A 167 38.09 -4.71 -25.48
N TRP A 168 38.41 -5.77 -24.74
CA TRP A 168 39.79 -6.19 -24.53
C TRP A 168 40.21 -6.98 -25.77
N THR A 169 41.29 -6.60 -26.44
CA THR A 169 41.92 -7.37 -27.54
C THR A 169 42.49 -8.74 -27.09
N ALA A 170 41.96 -9.31 -26.02
CA ALA A 170 42.51 -10.40 -25.22
C ALA A 170 41.62 -11.66 -25.18
N TRP A 171 40.73 -11.85 -26.16
CA TRP A 171 39.99 -13.12 -26.29
C TRP A 171 40.94 -14.34 -26.34
N SER A 172 42.16 -14.14 -26.84
CA SER A 172 43.20 -15.17 -26.92
C SER A 172 44.02 -15.37 -25.63
N GLN A 173 43.82 -14.57 -24.57
CA GLN A 173 44.61 -14.65 -23.33
C GLN A 173 43.82 -15.12 -22.09
N ILE A 174 42.50 -15.29 -22.22
CA ILE A 174 41.64 -15.68 -21.11
C ILE A 174 41.64 -17.20 -20.99
N ASN A 175 42.48 -17.70 -20.09
CA ASN A 175 42.43 -19.09 -19.62
C ASN A 175 41.69 -19.12 -18.27
N MET A 176 41.17 -20.28 -17.86
CA MET A 176 40.37 -20.42 -16.61
C MET A 176 41.16 -20.08 -15.33
N SER A 177 42.48 -19.90 -15.46
CA SER A 177 43.44 -19.46 -14.45
C SER A 177 43.68 -17.93 -14.42
N HIS A 178 43.04 -17.14 -15.29
CA HIS A 178 43.28 -15.69 -15.35
C HIS A 178 42.65 -14.97 -14.14
N PRO A 179 43.39 -14.10 -13.42
CA PRO A 179 42.91 -13.46 -12.19
C PRO A 179 41.64 -12.60 -12.36
N ALA A 180 41.42 -12.04 -13.56
CA ALA A 180 40.19 -11.31 -13.88
C ALA A 180 38.90 -12.16 -13.75
N ILE A 181 38.98 -13.49 -13.90
CA ILE A 181 37.83 -14.38 -13.71
C ILE A 181 37.41 -14.40 -12.24
N ASN A 182 38.36 -14.37 -11.31
CA ASN A 182 38.06 -14.31 -9.88
C ASN A 182 37.38 -13.00 -9.51
N SER A 183 37.88 -11.86 -9.98
CA SER A 183 37.24 -10.54 -9.77
C SER A 183 35.83 -10.48 -10.37
N PHE A 184 35.62 -11.10 -11.54
CA PHE A 184 34.32 -11.20 -12.18
C PHE A 184 33.33 -12.07 -11.37
N LEU A 185 33.76 -13.24 -10.90
CA LEU A 185 32.94 -14.13 -10.07
C LEU A 185 32.58 -13.47 -8.72
N VAL A 186 33.56 -12.83 -8.08
CA VAL A 186 33.33 -12.08 -6.83
C VAL A 186 32.29 -11.00 -7.06
N ASN A 187 32.38 -10.22 -8.14
CA ASN A 187 31.37 -9.20 -8.48
C ASN A 187 29.97 -9.81 -8.68
N ILE A 188 29.84 -10.93 -9.40
CA ILE A 188 28.54 -11.62 -9.56
C ILE A 188 27.94 -12.04 -8.21
N PHE A 189 28.70 -12.76 -7.39
CA PHE A 189 28.16 -13.34 -6.16
C PHE A 189 27.85 -12.26 -5.12
N THR A 190 28.71 -11.26 -5.00
CA THR A 190 28.51 -10.14 -4.06
C THR A 190 27.34 -9.26 -4.46
N SER A 191 27.22 -8.89 -5.73
CA SER A 191 26.09 -8.07 -6.20
C SER A 191 24.78 -8.86 -6.22
N PHE A 192 24.79 -10.16 -6.51
CA PHE A 192 23.60 -11.01 -6.37
C PHE A 192 23.15 -11.13 -4.89
N GLY A 193 24.09 -11.32 -3.97
CA GLY A 193 23.79 -11.29 -2.53
C GLY A 193 23.18 -9.96 -2.11
N ALA A 194 23.79 -8.84 -2.52
CA ALA A 194 23.28 -7.49 -2.25
C ALA A 194 21.87 -7.27 -2.83
N TYR A 195 21.58 -7.80 -4.03
CA TYR A 195 20.25 -7.77 -4.63
C TYR A 195 19.21 -8.48 -3.74
N VAL A 196 19.51 -9.69 -3.25
CA VAL A 196 18.60 -10.46 -2.37
C VAL A 196 18.34 -9.71 -1.06
N PHE A 197 19.39 -9.16 -0.43
CA PHE A 197 19.22 -8.35 0.79
C PHE A 197 18.39 -7.08 0.55
N CYS A 198 18.60 -6.42 -0.58
CA CYS A 198 17.80 -5.26 -0.97
C CYS A 198 16.31 -5.61 -1.12
N LEU A 199 15.99 -6.75 -1.74
CA LEU A 199 14.60 -7.23 -1.83
C LEU A 199 13.99 -7.51 -0.46
N PHE A 200 14.75 -8.17 0.42
CA PHE A 200 14.30 -8.46 1.77
C PHE A 200 14.05 -7.17 2.57
N ALA A 201 15.00 -6.24 2.56
CA ALA A 201 14.91 -4.94 3.22
C ALA A 201 13.70 -4.12 2.72
N CYS A 202 13.42 -4.18 1.41
CA CYS A 202 12.22 -3.54 0.84
C CYS A 202 10.93 -4.22 1.30
N SER A 203 10.93 -5.56 1.35
CA SER A 203 9.75 -6.34 1.75
C SER A 203 9.40 -6.13 3.23
N ILE A 204 10.38 -5.95 4.12
CA ILE A 204 10.12 -5.71 5.56
C ILE A 204 9.98 -4.22 5.93
N CYS A 205 9.90 -3.33 4.94
CA CYS A 205 9.78 -1.87 5.14
C CYS A 205 10.96 -1.16 5.81
N ILE A 206 12.14 -1.78 5.90
CA ILE A 206 13.37 -1.14 6.43
C ILE A 206 14.19 -0.56 5.26
N TYR A 207 13.51 0.06 4.28
CA TYR A 207 14.17 0.47 3.04
C TYR A 207 15.05 1.73 3.19
N HIS A 208 14.88 2.53 4.24
CA HIS A 208 15.78 3.65 4.52
C HIS A 208 17.17 3.14 4.95
N VAL A 209 17.20 2.25 5.94
CA VAL A 209 18.45 1.77 6.54
C VAL A 209 19.02 0.56 5.79
N GLY A 210 18.19 -0.40 5.41
CA GLY A 210 18.62 -1.66 4.79
C GLY A 210 18.69 -1.67 3.27
N PHE A 211 18.25 -0.59 2.60
CA PHE A 211 18.29 -0.48 1.14
C PHE A 211 19.00 0.80 0.68
N ALA A 212 18.58 1.97 1.15
CA ALA A 212 19.12 3.25 0.67
C ALA A 212 20.58 3.49 1.11
N VAL A 213 20.84 3.36 2.41
CA VAL A 213 22.15 3.68 2.98
C VAL A 213 23.26 2.80 2.40
N PRO A 214 23.13 1.46 2.32
CA PRO A 214 24.16 0.61 1.73
C PRO A 214 24.40 0.91 0.24
N LEU A 215 23.34 1.12 -0.54
CA LEU A 215 23.45 1.41 -1.97
C LEU A 215 24.03 2.79 -2.26
N LEU A 216 23.84 3.78 -1.39
CA LEU A 216 24.44 5.10 -1.55
C LEU A 216 25.91 5.11 -1.12
N LEU A 217 26.24 4.43 -0.01
CA LEU A 217 27.61 4.38 0.49
C LEU A 217 28.53 3.53 -0.38
N SER A 218 27.99 2.51 -1.06
CA SER A 218 28.70 1.65 -2.01
C SER A 218 29.60 2.43 -2.96
N THR A 219 29.08 3.46 -3.65
CA THR A 219 29.88 4.21 -4.60
C THR A 219 30.90 5.15 -3.95
N GLY A 220 30.59 5.68 -2.77
CA GLY A 220 31.53 6.46 -1.97
C GLY A 220 32.73 5.62 -1.53
N PHE A 221 32.47 4.39 -1.06
CA PHE A 221 33.51 3.44 -0.71
C PHE A 221 34.30 2.97 -1.94
N ALA A 222 33.64 2.68 -3.07
CA ALA A 222 34.32 2.30 -4.31
C ALA A 222 35.27 3.42 -4.79
N TYR A 223 34.82 4.67 -4.75
CA TYR A 223 35.66 5.83 -5.07
C TYR A 223 36.82 5.97 -4.09
N LEU A 224 36.58 5.85 -2.78
CA LEU A 224 37.63 5.93 -1.75
C LEU A 224 38.66 4.81 -1.89
N PHE A 225 38.22 3.57 -2.14
CA PHE A 225 39.11 2.44 -2.35
C PHE A 225 39.96 2.59 -3.61
N ALA A 226 39.45 3.26 -4.66
CA ALA A 226 40.24 3.55 -5.86
C ALA A 226 41.50 4.41 -5.57
N PHE A 227 41.57 5.13 -4.45
CA PHE A 227 42.75 5.89 -4.02
C PHE A 227 43.65 5.16 -3.02
N ILE A 228 43.23 3.99 -2.51
CA ILE A 228 44.02 3.19 -1.58
C ILE A 228 44.76 2.11 -2.37
N VAL A 229 45.96 2.46 -2.85
CA VAL A 229 46.82 1.63 -3.70
C VAL A 229 46.99 0.18 -3.20
N PRO A 230 47.23 -0.09 -1.90
CA PRO A 230 47.38 -1.46 -1.39
C PRO A 230 46.12 -2.35 -1.49
N VAL A 231 44.94 -1.73 -1.56
CA VAL A 231 43.66 -2.46 -1.69
C VAL A 231 43.37 -2.73 -3.17
N CYS A 232 43.74 -1.80 -4.06
CA CYS A 232 43.59 -1.96 -5.51
C CYS A 232 44.47 -3.08 -6.07
N GLU A 233 45.71 -3.21 -5.58
CA GLU A 233 46.67 -4.25 -6.00
C GLU A 233 46.17 -5.70 -5.78
N VAL A 234 45.24 -5.90 -4.84
CA VAL A 234 44.60 -7.21 -4.59
C VAL A 234 43.61 -7.59 -5.70
N PHE A 235 43.05 -6.61 -6.41
CA PHE A 235 41.93 -6.81 -7.34
C PHE A 235 42.21 -6.37 -8.79
N ILE A 236 43.22 -5.52 -9.02
CA ILE A 236 43.57 -4.91 -10.32
C ILE A 236 45.09 -4.96 -10.50
N PRO A 237 45.62 -5.43 -11.64
CA PRO A 237 47.06 -5.45 -11.92
C PRO A 237 47.67 -4.05 -12.07
N GLU A 238 48.95 -3.96 -11.71
CA GLU A 238 49.77 -2.75 -11.42
C GLU A 238 49.84 -1.69 -12.55
N GLU A 239 49.59 -2.05 -13.81
CA GLU A 239 49.80 -1.18 -14.98
C GLU A 239 48.67 -0.14 -15.23
N ASP A 240 47.53 -0.23 -14.55
CA ASP A 240 46.36 0.65 -14.73
C ASP A 240 46.15 1.71 -13.63
N ILE A 241 47.10 1.81 -12.67
CA ILE A 241 46.97 2.68 -11.48
C ILE A 241 47.46 4.12 -11.76
N ALA A 242 48.21 4.33 -12.83
CA ALA A 242 48.83 5.62 -13.15
C ALA A 242 48.03 6.39 -14.23
N ASP A 243 47.05 7.17 -13.79
CA ASP A 243 46.90 8.56 -14.22
C ASP A 243 45.74 9.21 -13.47
N THR A 244 46.14 9.78 -12.34
CA THR A 244 45.40 10.62 -11.42
C THR A 244 44.68 11.73 -12.18
N LEU A 245 43.36 11.67 -12.24
CA LEU A 245 42.57 12.91 -12.38
C LEU A 245 43.05 13.83 -11.24
N SER A 246 43.55 15.01 -11.58
CA SER A 246 44.29 15.86 -10.64
C SER A 246 43.54 15.97 -9.30
N TYR A 247 44.29 15.78 -8.22
CA TYR A 247 43.82 15.72 -6.83
C TYR A 247 42.95 16.93 -6.42
N SER A 248 42.97 18.02 -7.19
CA SER A 248 42.25 19.27 -6.91
C SER A 248 40.76 19.25 -7.27
N TRP A 249 40.34 18.58 -8.37
CA TRP A 249 38.94 18.65 -8.84
C TRP A 249 38.15 17.35 -8.70
N GLY A 250 38.81 16.19 -8.62
CA GLY A 250 38.13 14.90 -8.49
C GLY A 250 37.30 14.76 -7.21
N ILE A 251 37.87 15.14 -6.06
CA ILE A 251 37.21 15.02 -4.75
C ILE A 251 35.99 15.95 -4.65
N PRO A 252 36.07 17.25 -4.99
CA PRO A 252 34.89 18.12 -5.00
C PRO A 252 33.77 17.61 -5.91
N VAL A 253 34.11 17.11 -7.11
CA VAL A 253 33.13 16.54 -8.05
C VAL A 253 32.46 15.29 -7.47
N ALA A 254 33.23 14.40 -6.84
CA ALA A 254 32.73 13.21 -6.19
C ALA A 254 31.74 13.54 -5.06
N VAL A 255 32.10 14.50 -4.20
CA VAL A 255 31.25 14.97 -3.09
C VAL A 255 29.96 15.61 -3.61
N CYS A 256 30.05 16.47 -4.63
CA CYS A 256 28.90 17.11 -5.24
C CYS A 256 27.94 16.09 -5.87
N LEU A 257 28.46 15.10 -6.61
CA LEU A 257 27.64 14.02 -7.17
C LEU A 257 26.98 13.17 -6.08
N PHE A 258 27.73 12.80 -5.04
CA PHE A 258 27.21 12.03 -3.92
C PHE A 258 26.08 12.76 -3.21
N LEU A 259 26.25 14.07 -2.92
CA LEU A 259 25.21 14.89 -2.30
C LEU A 259 23.98 15.03 -3.22
N ALA A 260 24.18 15.26 -4.51
CA ALA A 260 23.10 15.33 -5.48
C ALA A 260 22.26 14.04 -5.48
N GLN A 261 22.93 12.88 -5.50
CA GLN A 261 22.32 11.56 -5.47
C GLN A 261 21.62 11.30 -4.14
N LEU A 262 22.25 11.60 -3.00
CA LEU A 262 21.66 11.43 -1.68
C LEU A 262 20.35 12.21 -1.57
N ILE A 263 20.33 13.48 -1.96
CA ILE A 263 19.12 14.31 -1.93
C ILE A 263 18.04 13.71 -2.84
N ALA A 264 18.39 13.31 -4.06
CA ALA A 264 17.43 12.76 -5.02
C ALA A 264 16.83 11.43 -4.56
N VAL A 265 17.67 10.51 -4.10
CA VAL A 265 17.27 9.17 -3.64
C VAL A 265 16.47 9.25 -2.36
N TRP A 266 16.90 10.06 -1.39
CA TRP A 266 16.15 10.28 -0.15
C TRP A 266 14.78 10.89 -0.44
N SER A 267 14.71 11.87 -1.33
CA SER A 267 13.45 12.48 -1.77
C SER A 267 12.54 11.46 -2.45
N PHE A 268 13.09 10.55 -3.25
CA PHE A 268 12.34 9.51 -3.93
C PHE A 268 11.81 8.43 -2.96
N LEU A 269 12.62 8.03 -1.98
CA LEU A 269 12.26 7.04 -0.98
C LEU A 269 11.26 7.55 0.05
N ALA A 270 11.36 8.82 0.45
CA ALA A 270 10.35 9.48 1.28
C ALA A 270 8.95 9.48 0.62
N ARG A 271 8.89 9.27 -0.70
CA ARG A 271 7.65 9.21 -1.50
C ARG A 271 7.28 7.78 -1.92
N SER A 272 8.01 6.77 -1.47
CA SER A 272 7.75 5.35 -1.72
C SER A 272 6.70 4.78 -0.76
N PRO A 273 5.98 3.71 -1.13
CA PRO A 273 5.04 3.06 -0.22
C PRO A 273 5.74 2.28 0.91
N THR A 274 5.05 2.14 2.04
CA THR A 274 5.48 1.47 3.28
C THR A 274 4.74 0.16 3.53
N ASN A 275 4.36 -0.56 2.47
CA ASN A 275 3.58 -1.79 2.63
C ASN A 275 4.49 -2.97 3.00
N VAL A 276 4.16 -3.61 4.12
CA VAL A 276 4.88 -4.78 4.62
C VAL A 276 4.59 -6.00 3.73
N LEU A 277 5.64 -6.76 3.42
CA LEU A 277 5.68 -7.99 2.62
C LEU A 277 5.13 -7.83 1.19
N GLU A 278 5.33 -6.67 0.58
CA GLU A 278 4.92 -6.45 -0.81
C GLU A 278 5.83 -7.21 -1.79
N LYS A 279 5.23 -7.82 -2.82
CA LYS A 279 5.98 -8.52 -3.88
C LYS A 279 6.86 -7.54 -4.67
N ASP A 280 8.04 -7.99 -5.07
CA ASP A 280 9.01 -7.28 -5.90
C ASP A 280 8.42 -6.64 -7.18
N SER A 281 7.56 -7.35 -7.90
CA SER A 281 6.84 -6.87 -9.10
C SER A 281 5.93 -5.65 -8.83
N LYS A 282 5.49 -5.48 -7.58
CA LYS A 282 4.73 -4.30 -7.15
C LYS A 282 5.63 -3.19 -6.62
N ILE A 283 6.85 -3.51 -6.18
CA ILE A 283 7.86 -2.56 -5.72
C ILE A 283 8.61 -1.94 -6.90
N PHE A 284 8.93 -2.71 -7.95
CA PHE A 284 9.72 -2.29 -9.11
C PHE A 284 8.89 -2.30 -10.41
N TRP A 285 9.26 -1.45 -11.38
CA TRP A 285 8.71 -1.45 -12.74
C TRP A 285 9.12 -2.68 -13.52
N LEU A 286 10.40 -2.98 -13.53
CA LEU A 286 10.99 -4.18 -14.11
C LEU A 286 11.85 -4.84 -13.03
N PRO A 287 11.32 -5.87 -12.33
CA PRO A 287 12.12 -6.61 -11.36
C PRO A 287 13.26 -7.30 -12.10
N GLY A 288 14.50 -7.14 -11.63
CA GLY A 288 15.64 -7.79 -12.27
C GLY A 288 16.97 -7.40 -11.64
N TYR A 289 17.95 -8.29 -11.83
CA TYR A 289 19.32 -8.13 -11.37
C TYR A 289 20.18 -7.46 -12.46
N ASN A 290 21.05 -6.56 -12.04
CA ASN A 290 22.04 -5.92 -12.90
C ASN A 290 23.38 -5.90 -12.17
N ASN A 291 24.37 -6.64 -12.68
CA ASN A 291 25.67 -6.80 -12.03
C ASN A 291 26.48 -5.49 -12.02
N ILE A 292 26.56 -4.79 -13.17
CA ILE A 292 27.44 -3.61 -13.30
C ILE A 292 26.87 -2.39 -12.59
N PHE A 293 25.55 -2.22 -12.60
CA PHE A 293 24.87 -1.03 -12.10
C PHE A 293 23.72 -1.40 -11.16
N LEU A 294 24.02 -2.23 -10.15
CA LEU A 294 23.00 -2.74 -9.25
C LEU A 294 22.25 -1.60 -8.53
N GLU A 295 23.01 -0.67 -7.95
CA GLU A 295 22.47 0.45 -7.18
C GLU A 295 21.62 1.39 -8.04
N GLN A 296 22.12 1.82 -9.21
CA GLN A 296 21.39 2.69 -10.14
C GLN A 296 20.13 2.00 -10.65
N TRP A 297 20.23 0.70 -10.99
CA TRP A 297 19.11 -0.06 -11.50
C TRP A 297 17.99 -0.22 -10.46
N LEU A 298 18.31 -0.62 -9.23
CA LEU A 298 17.31 -0.84 -8.18
C LEU A 298 16.60 0.45 -7.78
N ILE A 299 17.34 1.54 -7.65
CA ILE A 299 16.78 2.83 -7.24
C ILE A 299 15.89 3.40 -8.35
N LEU A 300 16.34 3.37 -9.60
CA LEU A 300 15.57 3.91 -10.74
C LEU A 300 14.39 3.01 -11.14
N SER A 301 14.48 1.70 -10.96
CA SER A 301 13.37 0.79 -11.24
C SER A 301 12.26 0.81 -10.19
N ARG A 302 12.47 1.45 -9.04
CA ARG A 302 11.49 1.48 -7.94
C ARG A 302 10.27 2.34 -8.28
N LYS A 303 9.07 1.84 -7.95
CA LYS A 303 7.79 2.53 -8.09
C LYS A 303 7.57 3.50 -6.92
N THR A 304 7.06 4.69 -7.23
CA THR A 304 6.69 5.71 -6.24
C THR A 304 5.26 6.17 -6.42
N ARG A 305 4.71 6.82 -5.38
CA ARG A 305 3.34 7.40 -5.39
C ARG A 305 3.08 8.32 -6.59
N TYR A 306 4.11 8.97 -7.12
CA TYR A 306 4.00 9.88 -8.25
C TYR A 306 3.99 9.16 -9.60
N ASN A 307 4.78 8.11 -9.75
CA ASN A 307 4.92 7.43 -11.02
C ASN A 307 3.74 6.45 -11.27
N ASN A 308 3.11 5.91 -10.22
CA ASN A 308 1.96 5.01 -10.34
C ASN A 308 0.69 5.44 -9.57
N LYS A 309 0.23 6.67 -9.78
CA LYS A 309 -0.90 7.27 -9.03
C LYS A 309 -2.20 6.47 -9.02
N LYS A 310 -2.58 5.86 -10.16
CA LYS A 310 -3.87 5.14 -10.30
C LYS A 310 -3.95 4.00 -9.29
N GLN A 311 -2.91 3.15 -9.28
CA GLN A 311 -2.78 2.06 -8.31
C GLN A 311 -2.80 2.56 -6.86
N PHE A 312 -2.18 3.69 -6.56
CA PHE A 312 -2.19 4.23 -5.19
C PHE A 312 -3.54 4.83 -4.78
N LYS A 313 -4.28 5.47 -5.69
CA LYS A 313 -5.62 6.01 -5.42
C LYS A 313 -6.62 4.88 -5.17
N GLU A 314 -6.62 3.85 -6.01
CA GLU A 314 -7.45 2.64 -5.83
C GLU A 314 -7.14 1.95 -4.51
N ARG A 315 -5.86 1.74 -4.18
CA ARG A 315 -5.47 1.14 -2.90
C ARG A 315 -5.85 1.98 -1.69
N THR A 316 -5.72 3.30 -1.76
CA THR A 316 -6.14 4.19 -0.67
C THR A 316 -7.66 4.13 -0.49
N LYS A 317 -8.42 3.97 -1.58
CA LYS A 317 -9.87 3.72 -1.54
C LYS A 317 -10.17 2.37 -0.86
N ILE A 318 -9.50 1.29 -1.24
CA ILE A 318 -9.64 -0.03 -0.60
C ILE A 318 -9.31 0.03 0.89
N VAL A 319 -8.20 0.66 1.28
CA VAL A 319 -7.78 0.76 2.69
C VAL A 319 -8.77 1.57 3.51
N LYS A 320 -9.34 2.65 2.95
CA LYS A 320 -10.40 3.43 3.63
C LYS A 320 -11.70 2.64 3.79
N ASN A 321 -11.97 1.71 2.87
CA ASN A 321 -13.21 0.95 2.83
C ASN A 321 -13.08 -0.44 3.47
N ALA A 322 -11.92 -0.78 4.03
CA ALA A 322 -11.69 -2.09 4.64
C ALA A 322 -12.14 -2.08 6.11
N CYS A 323 -12.99 -3.04 6.46
CA CYS A 323 -13.28 -3.43 7.83
C CYS A 323 -12.42 -4.65 8.20
N VAL A 324 -11.80 -4.63 9.39
CA VAL A 324 -11.00 -5.72 9.93
C VAL A 324 -11.73 -6.31 11.13
N TYR A 325 -12.15 -7.57 11.00
CA TYR A 325 -12.76 -8.34 12.06
C TYR A 325 -11.70 -9.13 12.83
N ILE A 326 -11.48 -8.77 14.08
CA ILE A 326 -10.55 -9.46 14.99
C ILE A 326 -11.34 -10.52 15.74
N CYS A 327 -11.16 -11.80 15.39
CA CYS A 327 -11.85 -12.91 16.04
C CYS A 327 -10.88 -13.72 16.89
N SER A 328 -11.11 -13.76 18.19
CA SER A 328 -10.38 -14.62 19.12
C SER A 328 -11.30 -15.67 19.71
N THR A 329 -10.77 -16.86 20.00
CA THR A 329 -11.49 -17.92 20.69
C THR A 329 -10.83 -18.17 22.04
N MET A 330 -11.62 -18.39 23.08
CA MET A 330 -11.11 -18.67 24.42
C MET A 330 -11.93 -19.75 25.12
N TYR A 331 -11.33 -20.34 26.14
CA TYR A 331 -11.97 -21.34 26.99
C TYR A 331 -11.62 -21.12 28.47
N HIS A 332 -10.82 -22.00 29.06
CA HIS A 332 -10.35 -21.91 30.44
C HIS A 332 -8.93 -21.32 30.50
N GLU A 333 -8.73 -20.19 29.82
CA GLU A 333 -7.46 -19.42 29.86
C GLU A 333 -7.21 -18.87 31.28
N SER A 334 -5.98 -18.47 31.58
CA SER A 334 -5.66 -17.81 32.86
C SER A 334 -6.19 -16.37 32.92
N GLU A 335 -6.25 -15.79 34.12
CA GLU A 335 -6.64 -14.38 34.29
C GLU A 335 -5.69 -13.44 33.53
N GLU A 336 -4.39 -13.74 33.58
CA GLU A 336 -3.33 -12.97 32.91
C GLU A 336 -3.45 -13.03 31.38
N GLU A 337 -3.72 -14.21 30.81
CA GLU A 337 -3.91 -14.38 29.36
C GLU A 337 -5.14 -13.61 28.86
N MET A 338 -6.25 -13.69 29.61
CA MET A 338 -7.46 -12.91 29.31
C MET A 338 -7.21 -11.40 29.41
N GLU A 339 -6.50 -10.95 30.45
CA GLU A 339 -6.16 -9.54 30.66
C GLU A 339 -5.25 -9.01 29.53
N GLN A 340 -4.24 -9.77 29.13
CA GLN A 340 -3.33 -9.39 28.04
C GLN A 340 -4.03 -9.24 26.69
N LEU A 341 -4.99 -10.12 26.38
CA LEU A 341 -5.83 -9.99 25.18
C LEU A 341 -6.63 -8.67 25.21
N LEU A 342 -7.29 -8.38 26.33
CA LEU A 342 -8.10 -7.16 26.48
C LEU A 342 -7.24 -5.89 26.38
N LEU A 343 -6.04 -5.88 26.98
CA LEU A 343 -5.09 -4.78 26.87
C LEU A 343 -4.63 -4.56 25.42
N SER A 344 -4.43 -5.64 24.67
CA SER A 344 -4.06 -5.57 23.24
C SER A 344 -5.19 -4.97 22.40
N LEU A 345 -6.44 -5.42 22.63
CA LEU A 345 -7.63 -4.87 21.97
C LEU A 345 -7.83 -3.39 22.30
N ARG A 346 -7.55 -2.98 23.55
CA ARG A 346 -7.58 -1.58 23.97
C ARG A 346 -6.56 -0.74 23.21
N GLY A 347 -5.32 -1.22 23.07
CA GLY A 347 -4.30 -0.55 22.27
C GLY A 347 -4.74 -0.36 20.82
N ILE A 348 -5.39 -1.37 20.22
CA ILE A 348 -5.94 -1.26 18.86
C ILE A 348 -7.05 -0.20 18.80
N ALA A 349 -7.95 -0.18 19.79
CA ALA A 349 -9.08 0.75 19.84
C ALA A 349 -8.64 2.22 20.00
N ASN A 350 -7.51 2.48 20.66
CA ASN A 350 -7.02 3.82 20.93
C ASN A 350 -5.96 4.30 19.93
N ASP A 351 -4.97 3.46 19.61
CA ASP A 351 -3.74 3.91 18.93
C ASP A 351 -3.82 3.69 17.41
N LEU A 352 -4.50 2.64 16.95
CA LEU A 352 -4.47 2.22 15.54
C LEU A 352 -5.61 2.79 14.69
N GLN A 353 -6.71 3.26 15.29
CA GLN A 353 -7.82 3.86 14.54
C GLN A 353 -7.55 5.27 14.03
N ASP A 354 -6.63 6.01 14.65
CA ASP A 354 -6.30 7.37 14.19
C ASP A 354 -5.30 7.39 13.03
N GLU A 355 -4.37 6.43 12.98
CA GLU A 355 -3.39 6.31 11.90
C GLU A 355 -3.92 5.51 10.71
N ALA A 356 -4.65 4.41 10.95
CA ALA A 356 -5.25 3.61 9.91
C ALA A 356 -6.69 4.08 9.70
N LYS A 357 -7.00 4.67 8.54
CA LYS A 357 -8.38 4.96 8.10
C LYS A 357 -9.22 3.68 7.87
N ARG A 358 -9.01 2.62 8.67
CA ARG A 358 -9.63 1.30 8.62
C ARG A 358 -10.64 1.19 9.74
N HIS A 359 -11.71 0.46 9.49
CA HIS A 359 -12.70 0.14 10.52
C HIS A 359 -12.25 -1.16 11.19
N PHE A 360 -12.32 -1.21 12.52
CA PHE A 360 -11.98 -2.38 13.30
C PHE A 360 -13.21 -2.81 14.08
N GLU A 361 -13.42 -4.12 14.18
CA GLU A 361 -14.42 -4.74 15.03
C GLU A 361 -13.81 -5.96 15.71
N ALA A 362 -14.02 -6.10 17.01
CA ALA A 362 -13.42 -7.17 17.80
C ALA A 362 -14.49 -8.12 18.33
N HIS A 363 -14.23 -9.42 18.20
CA HIS A 363 -15.12 -10.50 18.62
C HIS A 363 -14.33 -11.53 19.43
N VAL A 364 -14.82 -11.85 20.62
CA VAL A 364 -14.25 -12.86 21.51
C VAL A 364 -15.27 -13.98 21.69
N PHE A 365 -14.94 -15.17 21.19
CA PHE A 365 -15.80 -16.35 21.22
C PHE A 365 -15.41 -17.25 22.40
N PHE A 366 -16.23 -17.23 23.45
CA PHE A 366 -16.02 -17.98 24.68
C PHE A 366 -16.69 -19.36 24.59
N ASP A 367 -15.90 -20.43 24.52
CA ASP A 367 -16.42 -21.80 24.52
C ASP A 367 -16.93 -22.18 25.92
N GLY A 368 -18.13 -22.77 26.02
CA GLY A 368 -18.78 -23.01 27.30
C GLY A 368 -18.97 -21.74 28.16
N GLY A 369 -19.15 -20.60 27.51
CA GLY A 369 -19.33 -19.31 28.18
C GLY A 369 -20.64 -19.20 28.95
N CYS A 370 -21.68 -19.96 28.57
CA CYS A 370 -22.93 -20.02 29.31
C CYS A 370 -23.60 -21.40 29.25
N LYS A 371 -24.63 -21.59 30.09
CA LYS A 371 -25.51 -22.76 30.07
C LYS A 371 -26.93 -22.31 30.40
N GLN A 372 -27.87 -22.56 29.50
CA GLN A 372 -29.27 -22.10 29.62
C GLN A 372 -29.38 -20.59 29.89
N GLY A 373 -28.55 -19.80 29.20
CA GLY A 373 -28.51 -18.34 29.36
C GLY A 373 -27.85 -17.82 30.65
N GLN A 374 -27.27 -18.70 31.49
CA GLN A 374 -26.49 -18.29 32.67
C GLN A 374 -24.98 -18.34 32.36
N PRO A 375 -24.22 -17.25 32.58
CA PRO A 375 -22.78 -17.23 32.37
C PRO A 375 -22.04 -18.24 33.27
N SER A 376 -20.99 -18.87 32.74
CA SER A 376 -20.11 -19.75 33.51
C SER A 376 -19.13 -18.95 34.39
N ARG A 377 -18.50 -19.61 35.38
CA ARG A 377 -17.51 -18.96 36.26
C ARG A 377 -16.36 -18.30 35.48
N TRP A 378 -15.93 -18.92 34.39
CA TRP A 378 -14.83 -18.43 33.57
C TRP A 378 -15.24 -17.26 32.69
N ALA A 379 -16.49 -17.27 32.21
CA ALA A 379 -17.07 -16.10 31.54
C ALA A 379 -17.19 -14.92 32.53
N LEU A 380 -17.60 -15.16 33.78
CA LEU A 380 -17.65 -14.12 34.81
C LEU A 380 -16.26 -13.54 35.13
N GLN A 381 -15.22 -14.37 35.15
CA GLN A 381 -13.83 -13.91 35.29
C GLN A 381 -13.46 -12.94 34.17
N LEU A 382 -13.67 -13.31 32.91
CA LEU A 382 -13.44 -12.40 31.77
C LEU A 382 -14.24 -11.10 31.92
N LEU A 383 -15.52 -11.17 32.26
CA LEU A 383 -16.38 -9.99 32.37
C LEU A 383 -15.90 -9.04 33.47
N SER A 384 -15.37 -9.57 34.58
CA SER A 384 -14.75 -8.74 35.62
C SER A 384 -13.48 -8.03 35.12
N LEU A 385 -12.68 -8.70 34.28
CA LEU A 385 -11.49 -8.12 33.66
C LEU A 385 -11.82 -7.06 32.61
N VAL A 386 -12.89 -7.22 31.84
CA VAL A 386 -13.36 -6.18 30.90
C VAL A 386 -13.61 -4.89 31.66
N ASP A 387 -14.26 -4.98 32.83
CA ASP A 387 -14.50 -3.83 33.70
C ASP A 387 -13.19 -3.18 34.15
N LYS A 388 -12.24 -3.99 34.61
CA LYS A 388 -10.92 -3.56 35.09
C LYS A 388 -10.06 -2.91 33.99
N THR A 389 -9.88 -3.58 32.85
CA THR A 389 -8.90 -3.19 31.82
C THR A 389 -9.42 -2.09 30.91
N MET A 390 -10.71 -2.14 30.58
CA MET A 390 -11.31 -1.21 29.62
C MET A 390 -11.78 0.09 30.28
N LYS A 391 -12.09 0.12 31.59
CA LYS A 391 -12.46 1.37 32.31
C LYS A 391 -11.29 2.16 32.90
N ALA A 392 -10.12 1.57 33.13
CA ALA A 392 -8.98 2.23 33.81
C ALA A 392 -8.35 3.43 33.05
N SER A 393 -8.89 3.82 31.89
CA SER A 393 -8.53 5.04 31.16
C SER A 393 -9.52 6.16 31.51
N SER A 394 -9.32 6.84 32.64
CA SER A 394 -10.05 8.08 32.97
C SER A 394 -9.08 9.24 33.20
N LYS A 395 -8.85 9.99 32.13
CA LYS A 395 -9.00 11.46 32.18
C LYS A 395 -10.08 11.96 31.23
N GLU A 396 -10.47 11.19 30.22
CA GLU A 396 -11.70 11.40 29.45
C GLU A 396 -12.37 10.04 29.26
N ASN A 397 -13.67 9.98 29.56
CA ASN A 397 -14.45 8.74 29.64
C ASN A 397 -14.55 8.04 28.29
N VAL A 398 -13.68 7.07 28.04
CA VAL A 398 -13.73 6.17 26.85
C VAL A 398 -15.00 5.29 26.85
N PHE A 399 -15.62 5.09 28.00
CA PHE A 399 -16.97 4.54 28.16
C PHE A 399 -17.96 5.66 28.48
N SER A 400 -18.21 6.56 27.54
CA SER A 400 -19.16 7.66 27.78
C SER A 400 -20.63 7.19 27.89
N ASP A 401 -20.94 5.94 27.50
CA ASP A 401 -22.32 5.40 27.53
C ASP A 401 -22.54 4.21 28.48
N GLY A 402 -21.49 3.58 29.03
CA GLY A 402 -21.56 2.60 30.13
C GLY A 402 -22.49 1.37 30.00
N LYS A 403 -23.29 1.22 28.93
CA LYS A 403 -24.35 0.21 28.83
C LYS A 403 -23.88 -0.93 27.93
N CYS A 404 -23.60 -2.07 28.56
CA CYS A 404 -23.44 -3.32 27.84
C CYS A 404 -24.77 -3.69 27.19
N GLU A 405 -24.79 -3.88 25.88
CA GLU A 405 -25.95 -4.48 25.20
C GLU A 405 -25.88 -5.99 25.34
N LYS A 406 -27.00 -6.62 25.71
CA LYS A 406 -27.11 -8.07 25.84
C LYS A 406 -28.10 -8.59 24.80
N TRP A 407 -27.64 -9.54 24.01
CA TRP A 407 -28.40 -10.20 22.96
C TRP A 407 -28.54 -11.69 23.28
N ASP A 408 -29.77 -12.22 23.20
CA ASP A 408 -29.98 -13.67 23.13
C ASP A 408 -29.83 -14.10 21.68
N THR A 409 -29.01 -15.12 21.46
CA THR A 409 -28.57 -15.54 20.12
C THR A 409 -28.80 -17.04 19.95
N PRO A 410 -28.93 -17.56 18.72
CA PRO A 410 -29.16 -18.98 18.48
C PRO A 410 -28.12 -19.90 19.13
N TYR A 411 -26.89 -19.39 19.34
CA TYR A 411 -25.79 -20.12 19.93
C TYR A 411 -25.58 -19.88 21.44
N GLY A 412 -26.29 -18.94 22.05
CA GLY A 412 -26.09 -18.55 23.45
C GLY A 412 -26.31 -17.06 23.68
N LEU A 413 -25.37 -16.37 24.31
CA LEU A 413 -25.49 -14.93 24.59
C LEU A 413 -24.41 -14.14 23.85
N GLN A 414 -24.71 -12.91 23.49
CA GLN A 414 -23.72 -11.94 23.05
C GLN A 414 -23.80 -10.68 23.92
N LEU A 415 -22.64 -10.18 24.31
CA LEU A 415 -22.47 -8.95 25.06
C LEU A 415 -21.68 -7.99 24.18
N SER A 416 -22.16 -6.76 24.03
CA SER A 416 -21.58 -5.76 23.13
C SER A 416 -21.28 -4.46 23.85
N TRP A 417 -20.13 -3.89 23.52
CA TRP A 417 -19.65 -2.60 24.00
C TRP A 417 -19.09 -1.77 22.85
N ARG A 418 -18.99 -0.47 23.11
CA ARG A 418 -18.26 0.49 22.28
C ARG A 418 -17.02 0.93 23.06
N VAL A 419 -15.84 0.66 22.50
CA VAL A 419 -14.54 0.87 23.19
C VAL A 419 -13.65 1.81 22.37
N GLY A 420 -12.89 2.65 23.04
CA GLY A 420 -11.93 3.57 22.40
C GLY A 420 -12.55 4.89 21.94
N THR A 421 -11.70 5.80 21.45
CA THR A 421 -12.07 7.17 21.05
C THR A 421 -13.07 7.21 19.91
N ARG A 422 -13.04 6.24 18.97
CA ARG A 422 -14.01 6.15 17.87
C ARG A 422 -15.09 5.08 18.06
N LYS A 423 -15.36 4.66 19.30
CA LYS A 423 -16.44 3.72 19.61
C LYS A 423 -16.35 2.41 18.79
N MET A 424 -15.16 1.79 18.76
CA MET A 424 -14.92 0.48 18.15
C MET A 424 -15.90 -0.56 18.72
N PRO A 425 -16.67 -1.30 17.91
CA PRO A 425 -17.52 -2.37 18.42
C PRO A 425 -16.66 -3.52 18.97
N PHE A 426 -16.98 -3.92 20.19
CA PHE A 426 -16.34 -5.03 20.90
C PHE A 426 -17.43 -5.98 21.39
N ASN A 427 -17.41 -7.21 20.88
CA ASN A 427 -18.43 -8.22 21.13
C ASN A 427 -17.81 -9.43 21.84
N ILE A 428 -18.42 -9.89 22.94
CA ILE A 428 -18.11 -11.17 23.57
C ILE A 428 -19.29 -12.11 23.33
N HIS A 429 -19.01 -13.21 22.64
CA HIS A 429 -19.97 -14.26 22.33
C HIS A 429 -19.79 -15.42 23.31
N LEU A 430 -20.77 -15.60 24.21
CA LEU A 430 -20.81 -16.70 25.17
C LEU A 430 -21.58 -17.87 24.57
N LYS A 431 -20.84 -18.92 24.19
CA LYS A 431 -21.43 -20.13 23.63
C LYS A 431 -22.16 -20.93 24.71
N ASP A 432 -23.40 -21.31 24.41
CA ASP A 432 -24.20 -22.21 25.23
C ASP A 432 -23.98 -23.66 24.79
N ASN A 433 -23.43 -24.47 25.70
CA ASN A 433 -23.20 -25.90 25.45
C ASN A 433 -24.49 -26.72 25.30
N SER A 434 -25.66 -26.16 25.66
CA SER A 434 -26.95 -26.80 25.41
C SER A 434 -27.50 -26.53 24.01
N ARG A 435 -27.10 -25.42 23.37
CA ARG A 435 -27.56 -25.02 22.02
C ARG A 435 -26.56 -25.40 20.93
N VAL A 436 -25.26 -25.34 21.22
CA VAL A 436 -24.17 -25.63 20.29
C VAL A 436 -23.37 -26.84 20.75
N ARG A 437 -22.97 -27.69 19.81
CA ARG A 437 -22.19 -28.91 20.08
C ARG A 437 -20.94 -28.62 20.94
N ALA A 438 -20.83 -29.33 22.06
CA ALA A 438 -19.67 -29.31 22.95
C ALA A 438 -18.56 -30.24 22.43
N LYS A 439 -17.96 -29.91 21.28
CA LYS A 439 -16.84 -30.62 20.67
C LYS A 439 -15.69 -29.64 20.38
N LYS A 440 -14.47 -30.15 20.24
CA LYS A 440 -13.29 -29.33 19.93
C LYS A 440 -13.52 -28.50 18.66
N ARG A 441 -13.08 -27.23 18.68
CA ARG A 441 -13.10 -26.27 17.56
C ARG A 441 -14.48 -25.77 17.11
N TRP A 442 -15.57 -26.07 17.83
CA TRP A 442 -16.90 -25.57 17.45
C TRP A 442 -17.05 -24.06 17.63
N SER A 443 -16.27 -23.42 18.52
CA SER A 443 -16.15 -21.96 18.56
C SER A 443 -15.53 -21.39 17.28
N GLN A 444 -14.67 -22.14 16.59
CA GLN A 444 -14.08 -21.73 15.31
C GLN A 444 -15.11 -21.76 14.17
N VAL A 445 -15.87 -22.85 14.09
CA VAL A 445 -16.99 -22.97 13.14
C VAL A 445 -18.03 -21.88 13.39
N MET A 446 -18.28 -21.56 14.66
CA MET A 446 -19.22 -20.52 15.05
C MET A 446 -18.80 -19.12 14.57
N TYR A 447 -17.54 -18.70 14.76
CA TYR A 447 -17.13 -17.39 14.24
C TYR A 447 -17.06 -17.38 12.71
N MET A 448 -16.68 -18.49 12.06
CA MET A 448 -16.70 -18.59 10.60
C MET A 448 -18.13 -18.44 10.06
N SER A 449 -19.12 -19.12 10.65
CA SER A 449 -20.54 -18.94 10.30
C SER A 449 -21.03 -17.52 10.62
N TYR A 450 -20.64 -16.95 11.76
CA TYR A 450 -20.97 -15.56 12.07
C TYR A 450 -20.42 -14.58 11.02
N ILE A 451 -19.19 -14.77 10.56
CA ILE A 451 -18.60 -13.92 9.51
C ILE A 451 -19.24 -14.20 8.15
N LEU A 452 -19.28 -15.47 7.74
CA LEU A 452 -19.65 -15.88 6.37
C LEU A 452 -21.15 -15.87 6.12
N ASP A 453 -21.98 -16.07 7.14
CA ASP A 453 -23.44 -16.14 6.98
C ASP A 453 -24.12 -14.85 7.48
N TYR A 454 -23.65 -14.28 8.59
CA TYR A 454 -24.25 -13.09 9.19
C TYR A 454 -23.57 -11.80 8.72
N LEU A 455 -22.29 -11.61 8.98
CA LEU A 455 -21.61 -10.34 8.65
C LEU A 455 -21.44 -10.11 7.14
N SER A 456 -21.20 -11.16 6.34
CA SER A 456 -21.13 -11.05 4.88
C SER A 456 -22.45 -10.53 4.28
N THR A 457 -23.57 -10.96 4.87
CA THR A 457 -24.94 -10.58 4.49
C THR A 457 -25.31 -9.19 5.02
N TYR A 458 -24.73 -8.78 6.15
CA TYR A 458 -24.90 -7.48 6.80
C TYR A 458 -23.68 -6.57 6.58
N ASN A 459 -23.31 -6.35 5.32
CA ASN A 459 -22.22 -5.42 4.98
C ASN A 459 -22.79 -4.00 4.74
N PRO A 460 -22.50 -3.01 5.59
CA PRO A 460 -22.99 -1.64 5.39
C PRO A 460 -22.41 -1.05 4.09
N LEU A 461 -23.30 -0.70 3.16
CA LEU A 461 -22.91 -0.31 1.80
C LEU A 461 -22.23 1.06 1.69
N GLY A 462 -22.20 1.84 2.77
CA GLY A 462 -21.37 3.04 2.84
C GLY A 462 -22.01 4.31 3.39
N MET A 463 -23.29 4.28 3.79
CA MET A 463 -24.00 5.46 4.31
C MET A 463 -23.35 6.02 5.58
N THR A 464 -22.99 5.16 6.54
CA THR A 464 -22.36 5.58 7.81
C THR A 464 -20.84 5.80 7.68
N SER A 465 -20.17 5.04 6.82
CA SER A 465 -18.71 5.10 6.66
C SER A 465 -18.25 6.22 5.72
N GLY A 466 -19.17 6.90 5.02
CA GLY A 466 -18.87 7.89 3.98
C GLY A 466 -18.29 7.28 2.71
N ALA A 467 -18.54 5.98 2.45
CA ALA A 467 -18.12 5.32 1.21
C ALA A 467 -19.06 5.61 0.04
N ILE A 468 -20.31 5.95 0.34
CA ILE A 468 -21.24 6.61 -0.57
C ILE A 468 -20.97 8.11 -0.43
N GLU A 469 -20.63 8.79 -1.53
CA GLU A 469 -20.27 10.20 -1.47
C GLU A 469 -21.54 11.05 -1.25
N ASP A 470 -21.39 12.21 -0.62
CA ASP A 470 -22.51 13.11 -0.31
C ASP A 470 -23.33 13.50 -1.55
N ASP A 471 -22.68 13.56 -2.72
CA ASP A 471 -23.26 13.87 -4.03
C ASP A 471 -24.12 12.71 -4.59
N ASP A 472 -23.88 11.48 -4.15
CA ASP A 472 -24.62 10.27 -4.54
C ASP A 472 -25.94 10.11 -3.75
N ILE A 473 -26.18 10.97 -2.76
CA ILE A 473 -27.38 10.97 -1.94
C ILE A 473 -28.27 12.15 -2.36
N LYS A 474 -29.53 11.84 -2.68
CA LYS A 474 -30.54 12.84 -3.07
C LYS A 474 -31.77 12.70 -2.18
N ALA A 475 -32.40 13.83 -1.88
CA ALA A 475 -33.64 13.87 -1.10
C ALA A 475 -34.60 14.86 -1.74
N SER A 476 -35.90 14.57 -1.69
CA SER A 476 -36.95 15.46 -2.18
C SER A 476 -37.06 16.77 -1.39
N SER A 477 -36.78 16.72 -0.09
CA SER A 477 -36.93 17.86 0.84
C SER A 477 -35.71 18.07 1.76
N PRO A 478 -34.57 18.56 1.22
CA PRO A 478 -33.45 19.00 2.04
C PRO A 478 -33.79 20.29 2.80
N LYS A 479 -33.25 20.46 4.02
CA LYS A 479 -33.52 21.65 4.84
C LYS A 479 -32.77 22.85 4.25
N LYS A 480 -33.52 23.83 3.73
CA LYS A 480 -32.97 25.11 3.29
C LYS A 480 -32.39 25.87 4.50
N GLY A 481 -31.18 26.39 4.35
CA GLY A 481 -30.52 27.19 5.39
C GLY A 481 -31.27 28.50 5.65
N SER A 482 -31.03 29.09 6.82
CA SER A 482 -31.48 30.44 7.20
C SER A 482 -30.27 31.31 7.53
N LEU A 483 -30.45 32.61 7.71
CA LEU A 483 -29.38 33.59 7.98
C LEU A 483 -28.46 33.19 9.15
N PHE A 484 -28.95 32.36 10.08
CA PHE A 484 -28.22 31.91 11.28
C PHE A 484 -27.99 30.38 11.36
N MET A 485 -28.42 29.60 10.37
CA MET A 485 -28.20 28.15 10.35
C MET A 485 -27.78 27.66 8.96
N ALA A 486 -26.67 26.92 8.92
CA ALA A 486 -26.22 26.26 7.71
C ALA A 486 -27.30 25.29 7.16
N PRO A 487 -27.49 25.23 5.82
CA PRO A 487 -28.35 24.23 5.21
C PRO A 487 -27.90 22.83 5.61
N THR A 488 -28.86 21.91 5.80
CA THR A 488 -28.51 20.48 5.96
C THR A 488 -28.78 19.79 4.64
N GLY A 489 -27.70 19.28 4.04
CA GLY A 489 -27.73 18.65 2.72
C GLY A 489 -28.33 17.24 2.75
N PRO A 490 -28.64 16.69 1.56
CA PRO A 490 -29.14 15.32 1.40
C PRO A 490 -28.26 14.23 2.03
N HIS A 491 -26.96 14.48 2.19
CA HIS A 491 -25.97 13.57 2.78
C HIS A 491 -26.33 13.04 4.18
N ARG A 492 -27.23 13.72 4.91
CA ARG A 492 -27.72 13.21 6.20
C ARG A 492 -28.84 12.18 6.06
N ALA A 493 -29.30 11.88 4.85
CA ALA A 493 -30.41 11.00 4.53
C ALA A 493 -31.68 11.30 5.37
N ARG A 494 -32.07 12.57 5.41
CA ARG A 494 -33.25 13.04 6.18
C ARG A 494 -34.26 13.73 5.28
N LEU A 495 -35.55 13.42 5.50
CA LEU A 495 -36.68 14.17 5.00
C LEU A 495 -36.98 15.31 5.99
N ASN A 496 -37.04 16.55 5.53
CA ASN A 496 -37.19 17.71 6.44
C ASN A 496 -38.49 18.48 6.25
N SER A 497 -39.26 18.25 5.18
CA SER A 497 -40.49 19.00 4.90
C SER A 497 -41.74 18.15 5.16
N PRO A 498 -42.62 18.56 6.09
CA PRO A 498 -43.92 17.91 6.30
C PRO A 498 -44.92 18.19 5.17
N ASP A 499 -44.65 19.19 4.32
CA ASP A 499 -45.51 19.58 3.18
C ASP A 499 -45.18 18.84 1.89
N ASP A 500 -44.17 17.96 1.92
CA ASP A 500 -43.76 17.16 0.78
C ASP A 500 -44.80 16.07 0.49
N ARG A 501 -45.51 16.22 -0.63
CA ARG A 501 -46.58 15.29 -1.05
C ARG A 501 -46.02 14.00 -1.68
N GLN A 502 -44.74 13.96 -2.04
CA GLN A 502 -44.08 12.79 -2.64
C GLN A 502 -42.65 12.64 -2.09
N PRO A 503 -42.50 12.35 -0.77
CA PRO A 503 -41.20 12.33 -0.14
C PRO A 503 -40.37 11.13 -0.58
N TYR A 504 -39.12 11.36 -0.99
CA TYR A 504 -38.17 10.31 -1.32
C TYR A 504 -36.76 10.64 -0.85
N ILE A 505 -36.02 9.58 -0.53
CA ILE A 505 -34.56 9.60 -0.43
C ILE A 505 -34.06 8.59 -1.46
N GLN A 506 -33.14 9.02 -2.30
CA GLN A 506 -32.50 8.21 -3.31
C GLN A 506 -31.01 8.15 -3.02
N VAL A 507 -30.45 6.96 -3.15
CA VAL A 507 -29.02 6.69 -2.95
C VAL A 507 -28.50 5.98 -4.18
N ASP A 508 -27.52 6.56 -4.85
CA ASP A 508 -26.79 5.90 -5.93
C ASP A 508 -25.63 5.08 -5.33
N LEU A 509 -25.59 3.79 -5.65
CA LEU A 509 -24.54 2.89 -5.16
C LEU A 509 -23.34 2.83 -6.13
N GLY A 510 -23.42 3.51 -7.28
CA GLY A 510 -22.40 3.60 -8.32
C GLY A 510 -22.29 2.35 -9.20
N GLU A 511 -22.54 1.17 -8.65
CA GLU A 511 -22.57 -0.14 -9.32
C GLU A 511 -23.76 -0.97 -8.84
N THR A 512 -24.13 -2.00 -9.62
CA THR A 512 -25.19 -2.93 -9.23
C THR A 512 -24.73 -3.72 -8.00
N LYS A 513 -25.46 -3.60 -6.89
CA LYS A 513 -25.16 -4.29 -5.63
C LYS A 513 -26.37 -5.06 -5.12
N MET A 514 -26.10 -6.17 -4.44
CA MET A 514 -27.11 -6.90 -3.68
C MET A 514 -27.42 -6.12 -2.39
N VAL A 515 -28.67 -5.69 -2.25
CA VAL A 515 -29.17 -5.00 -1.05
C VAL A 515 -30.09 -5.97 -0.30
N THR A 516 -29.66 -6.39 0.89
CA THR A 516 -30.33 -7.42 1.70
C THR A 516 -31.24 -6.85 2.78
N GLY A 517 -31.20 -5.53 3.01
CA GLY A 517 -31.99 -4.87 4.03
C GLY A 517 -31.73 -3.37 4.11
N VAL A 518 -32.65 -2.65 4.73
CA VAL A 518 -32.54 -1.21 4.98
C VAL A 518 -32.73 -0.95 6.47
N VAL A 519 -31.83 -0.15 7.04
CA VAL A 519 -31.88 0.27 8.44
C VAL A 519 -32.31 1.72 8.49
N THR A 520 -33.39 2.02 9.21
CA THR A 520 -33.92 3.38 9.34
C THR A 520 -33.83 3.87 10.78
N GLN A 521 -33.61 5.17 10.94
CA GLN A 521 -33.52 5.86 12.23
C GLN A 521 -34.43 7.09 12.27
N GLY A 522 -34.93 7.41 13.46
CA GLY A 522 -35.68 8.63 13.74
C GLY A 522 -34.77 9.85 13.98
N LYS A 523 -35.37 10.99 14.31
CA LYS A 523 -34.62 12.17 14.72
C LYS A 523 -34.26 12.07 16.21
N PRO A 524 -32.97 12.14 16.59
CA PRO A 524 -32.59 12.08 17.99
C PRO A 524 -33.22 13.23 18.79
N GLY A 525 -33.85 12.90 19.93
CA GLY A 525 -34.43 13.87 20.86
C GLY A 525 -35.80 14.44 20.47
N GLU A 526 -36.38 14.00 19.35
CA GLU A 526 -37.72 14.44 18.91
C GLU A 526 -38.59 13.25 18.49
N ASP A 527 -39.91 13.40 18.66
CA ASP A 527 -40.92 12.37 18.33
C ASP A 527 -41.17 12.30 16.80
N GLN A 528 -40.10 12.17 16.00
CA GLN A 528 -40.14 12.20 14.54
C GLN A 528 -39.47 10.98 13.93
N TRP A 529 -40.27 10.09 13.34
CA TRP A 529 -39.80 8.89 12.65
C TRP A 529 -40.76 8.43 11.54
N VAL A 530 -40.25 7.59 10.64
CA VAL A 530 -41.04 7.01 9.54
C VAL A 530 -41.67 5.70 9.99
N ARG A 531 -43.00 5.60 9.91
CA ARG A 531 -43.75 4.39 10.33
C ARG A 531 -43.95 3.38 9.21
N SER A 532 -43.91 3.81 7.96
CA SER A 532 -44.01 2.94 6.80
C SER A 532 -43.33 3.58 5.63
N TYR A 533 -42.64 2.78 4.83
CA TYR A 533 -42.02 3.23 3.59
C TYR A 533 -42.18 2.19 2.49
N THR A 534 -42.01 2.62 1.25
CA THR A 534 -41.95 1.75 0.08
C THR A 534 -40.54 1.82 -0.47
N ILE A 535 -39.95 0.68 -0.83
CA ILE A 535 -38.66 0.64 -1.52
C ILE A 535 -38.90 0.61 -3.02
N GLN A 536 -38.22 1.48 -3.75
CA GLN A 536 -38.13 1.44 -5.19
C GLN A 536 -36.66 1.28 -5.57
N TYR A 537 -36.37 0.48 -6.61
CA TYR A 537 -35.01 0.24 -7.08
C TYR A 537 -34.95 0.22 -8.60
N GLN A 538 -33.77 0.52 -9.13
CA GLN A 538 -33.50 0.53 -10.57
C GLN A 538 -32.11 -0.06 -10.80
N GLY A 539 -32.02 -1.14 -11.58
CA GLY A 539 -30.74 -1.68 -12.04
C GLY A 539 -30.24 -0.93 -13.27
N LYS A 540 -28.93 -0.86 -13.49
CA LYS A 540 -28.35 -0.19 -14.67
C LYS A 540 -28.85 -0.77 -16.01
N ASP A 541 -29.19 -2.06 -16.03
CA ASP A 541 -29.65 -2.77 -17.23
C ASP A 541 -31.18 -2.76 -17.41
N VAL A 542 -31.91 -2.20 -16.42
CA VAL A 542 -33.38 -2.15 -16.42
C VAL A 542 -33.81 -0.69 -16.49
N GLY A 543 -34.32 -0.27 -17.65
CA GLY A 543 -34.77 1.11 -17.89
C GLY A 543 -35.99 1.56 -17.06
N SER A 544 -36.61 0.66 -16.30
CA SER A 544 -37.80 0.92 -15.47
C SER A 544 -37.54 0.76 -13.98
N ILE A 545 -38.09 1.67 -13.18
CA ILE A 545 -38.08 1.59 -11.71
C ILE A 545 -39.00 0.45 -11.26
N SER A 546 -38.46 -0.50 -10.51
CA SER A 546 -39.20 -1.60 -9.89
C SER A 546 -39.57 -1.24 -8.45
N ARG A 547 -40.77 -1.64 -8.02
CA ARG A 547 -41.30 -1.34 -6.68
C ARG A 547 -41.31 -2.61 -5.82
N LEU A 548 -40.54 -2.63 -4.74
CA LEU A 548 -40.74 -3.56 -3.64
C LEU A 548 -41.95 -3.08 -2.83
N GLY A 549 -42.76 -4.00 -2.29
CA GLY A 549 -44.02 -3.66 -1.61
C GLY A 549 -43.90 -2.66 -0.46
N THR A 550 -45.04 -2.21 0.06
CA THR A 550 -45.09 -1.32 1.24
C THR A 550 -44.69 -2.08 2.49
N THR A 551 -43.70 -1.57 3.23
CA THR A 551 -43.23 -2.17 4.48
C THR A 551 -43.69 -1.30 5.66
N SER A 552 -44.33 -1.92 6.65
CA SER A 552 -44.67 -1.28 7.93
C SER A 552 -43.54 -1.47 8.93
N VAL A 553 -43.06 -0.36 9.49
CA VAL A 553 -41.99 -0.36 10.49
C VAL A 553 -42.62 -0.47 11.87
N LYS A 554 -42.37 -1.59 12.56
CA LYS A 554 -42.70 -1.73 13.98
C LYS A 554 -41.56 -1.11 14.78
N TRP A 555 -41.86 -0.02 15.48
CA TRP A 555 -40.94 0.62 16.40
C TRP A 555 -41.10 -0.06 17.77
N ASP A 556 -40.10 -0.81 18.19
CA ASP A 556 -40.05 -1.31 19.57
C ASP A 556 -39.44 -0.21 20.44
N THR A 557 -40.23 0.32 21.38
CA THR A 557 -39.80 1.34 22.33
C THR A 557 -38.79 0.72 23.31
N TYR A 558 -37.49 0.79 23.00
CA TYR A 558 -36.47 0.57 24.02
C TYR A 558 -36.46 1.81 24.93
N SER A 559 -37.02 1.65 26.12
CA SER A 559 -37.16 2.71 27.11
C SER A 559 -35.81 3.23 27.62
N GLU A 560 -35.67 4.55 27.53
CA GLU A 560 -34.79 5.44 28.30
C GLU A 560 -33.27 5.30 28.09
N GLY A 561 -32.76 6.19 27.24
CA GLY A 561 -31.36 6.60 27.13
C GLY A 561 -31.31 7.98 26.48
N VAL A 562 -30.54 8.90 27.06
CA VAL A 562 -30.34 10.27 26.57
C VAL A 562 -29.49 10.22 25.30
N ASP A 563 -30.17 9.92 24.20
CA ASP A 563 -29.91 10.25 22.79
C ASP A 563 -30.83 9.31 22.00
N GLY A 564 -32.01 9.82 21.62
CA GLY A 564 -33.13 9.02 21.10
C GLY A 564 -32.89 8.40 19.72
N GLU A 565 -32.00 7.43 19.62
CA GLU A 565 -31.78 6.63 18.42
C GLU A 565 -32.41 5.24 18.59
N THR A 566 -33.66 5.12 18.14
CA THR A 566 -34.24 3.80 17.85
C THR A 566 -33.82 3.41 16.43
N THR A 567 -33.14 2.28 16.31
CA THR A 567 -32.69 1.74 15.02
C THR A 567 -33.47 0.45 14.76
N VAL A 568 -34.19 0.38 13.64
CA VAL A 568 -34.92 -0.84 13.25
C VAL A 568 -34.32 -1.41 11.97
N SER A 569 -33.87 -2.66 12.04
CA SER A 569 -33.34 -3.43 10.92
C SER A 569 -34.41 -4.36 10.37
N PHE A 570 -34.59 -4.38 9.05
CA PHE A 570 -35.46 -5.32 8.35
C PHE A 570 -34.67 -6.10 7.31
N LYS A 571 -35.04 -7.38 7.16
CA LYS A 571 -34.65 -8.26 6.05
C LYS A 571 -35.69 -8.18 4.95
#